data_AF-A0A961Y149-F1
#
_entry.id   AF-A0A961Y149-F1
#
_cell.length_a   1.000
_cell.length_b   1.000
_cell.length_c   1.000
_cell.angle_alpha   90.00
_cell.angle_beta   90.00
_cell.angle_gamma   90.00
#
_symmetry.space_group_name_H-M   'P 1'
#
loop_
_entity.id
_entity.type
_entity.pdbx_description
1 polymer ?
#
loop_
_entity_poly.entity_id
_entity_poly.type
_entity_poly.pdbx_seq_one_letter_code
_entity_poly.pdbx_strand_id
1 'polypeptide(L)'
;MAGAALADSSPPRGVIELFTSQGCSSCPPADTVLSELVKRGDVVALAYHVDYWDYLGWRDSFGTPENTARQYEYMKSFKAQSVYTPQAVINGRRHVNGASRRDIEGALSELKRARRGLNVEVSATYSGSSLLIEADAASGGPHEAEVVVVYFDPP
;
A
#
# COMPACT_ATOMS: atom_id res chain seq x y z
N MET A 1 34.20 5.74 16.16
CA MET A 1 33.41 6.40 15.11
C MET A 1 31.96 6.05 15.41
N ALA A 2 31.17 7.05 15.81
CA ALA A 2 29.87 6.85 16.45
C ALA A 2 28.80 6.45 15.42
N GLY A 3 28.17 5.30 15.64
CA GLY A 3 26.97 4.87 14.92
C GLY A 3 25.76 5.59 15.49
N ALA A 4 25.12 6.42 14.66
CA ALA A 4 23.79 6.91 14.93
C ALA A 4 22.81 5.82 14.50
N ALA A 5 22.39 4.97 15.43
CA ALA A 5 21.20 4.15 15.26
C ALA A 5 19.99 5.10 15.33
N LEU A 6 19.34 5.34 14.19
CA LEU A 6 18.08 6.07 14.16
C LEU A 6 16.93 5.10 14.35
N ALA A 7 16.25 5.31 15.47
CA ALA A 7 14.86 5.03 15.79
C ALA A 7 14.36 3.57 15.77
N ASP A 8 13.95 3.18 16.96
CA ASP A 8 13.10 2.08 17.39
C ASP A 8 11.72 2.09 16.68
N SER A 9 11.68 2.04 15.35
CA SER A 9 10.44 1.79 14.61
C SER A 9 10.27 0.29 14.45
N SER A 10 9.38 -0.30 15.24
CA SER A 10 8.92 -1.67 14.98
C SER A 10 8.55 -1.81 13.50
N PRO A 11 8.95 -2.90 12.82
CA PRO A 11 8.65 -3.07 11.41
C PRO A 11 7.15 -2.97 11.18
N PRO A 12 6.72 -2.32 10.07
CA PRO A 12 5.30 -2.16 9.80
C PRO A 12 4.61 -3.52 9.75
N ARG A 13 3.37 -3.59 10.21
CA ARG A 13 2.57 -4.82 10.21
C ARG A 13 2.22 -5.28 8.80
N GLY A 14 2.24 -4.36 7.84
CA GLY A 14 1.95 -4.63 6.44
C GLY A 14 1.86 -3.36 5.61
N VAL A 15 1.70 -3.56 4.31
CA VAL A 15 1.40 -2.54 3.30
C VAL A 15 -0.09 -2.63 2.97
N ILE A 16 -0.74 -1.47 2.91
CA ILE A 16 -2.13 -1.30 2.51
C ILE A 16 -2.16 -0.36 1.32
N GLU A 17 -2.66 -0.85 0.19
CA GLU A 17 -2.87 -0.05 -1.02
C GLU A 17 -4.37 0.09 -1.23
N LEU A 18 -4.89 1.31 -1.01
CA LEU A 18 -6.29 1.63 -1.22
C LEU A 18 -6.50 2.20 -2.63
N PHE A 19 -7.32 1.53 -3.42
CA PHE A 19 -7.84 2.05 -4.68
C PHE A 19 -9.16 2.77 -4.41
N THR A 20 -9.17 4.08 -4.66
CA THR A 20 -10.26 5.02 -4.31
C THR A 20 -10.48 6.04 -5.45
N SER A 21 -11.50 6.89 -5.33
CA SER A 21 -11.71 8.03 -6.21
C SER A 21 -12.65 9.05 -5.56
N GLN A 22 -12.43 10.34 -5.82
CA GLN A 22 -13.36 11.42 -5.45
C GLN A 22 -14.73 11.25 -6.11
N GLY A 23 -14.77 10.65 -7.32
CA GLY A 23 -16.02 10.37 -8.04
C GLY A 23 -16.79 9.16 -7.50
N CYS A 24 -16.20 8.39 -6.58
CA CYS A 24 -16.80 7.19 -6.00
C CYS A 24 -17.56 7.53 -4.70
N SER A 25 -18.88 7.49 -4.73
CA SER A 25 -19.73 7.82 -3.56
C SER A 25 -19.56 6.88 -2.37
N SER A 26 -19.14 5.64 -2.60
CA SER A 26 -18.89 4.63 -1.56
C SER A 26 -17.48 4.67 -0.98
N CYS A 27 -16.60 5.55 -1.48
CA CYS A 27 -15.20 5.63 -1.10
C CYS A 27 -14.87 6.44 0.19
N PRO A 28 -15.63 7.50 0.58
CA PRO A 28 -15.29 8.30 1.77
C PRO A 28 -15.11 7.51 3.08
N PRO A 29 -15.87 6.43 3.36
CA PRO A 29 -15.61 5.58 4.52
C PRO A 29 -14.24 4.89 4.47
N ALA A 30 -13.79 4.47 3.30
CA ALA A 30 -12.47 3.82 3.13
C ALA A 30 -11.32 4.81 3.33
N ASP A 31 -11.46 6.04 2.81
CA ASP A 31 -10.46 7.10 2.99
C ASP A 31 -10.30 7.46 4.48
N THR A 32 -11.41 7.44 5.23
CA THR A 32 -11.42 7.64 6.68
C THR A 32 -10.69 6.51 7.41
N VAL A 33 -10.99 5.25 7.06
CA VAL A 33 -10.32 4.08 7.65
C VAL A 33 -8.81 4.12 7.38
N LEU A 34 -8.40 4.46 6.16
CA LEU A 34 -6.98 4.58 5.80
C LEU A 34 -6.31 5.72 6.57
N SER A 35 -6.96 6.89 6.68
CA SER A 35 -6.44 8.05 7.42
C SER A 35 -6.22 7.73 8.91
N GLU A 36 -7.12 6.97 9.53
CA GLU A 36 -6.97 6.50 10.89
C GLU A 36 -5.81 5.50 11.05
N LEU A 37 -5.57 4.64 10.04
CA LEU A 37 -4.44 3.71 10.02
C LEU A 37 -3.10 4.43 9.86
N VAL A 38 -3.04 5.46 9.00
CA VAL A 38 -1.89 6.36 8.85
C VAL A 38 -1.55 7.01 10.20
N LYS A 39 -2.55 7.54 10.91
CA LYS A 39 -2.36 8.15 12.24
C LYS A 39 -1.83 7.18 13.29
N ARG A 40 -2.12 5.87 13.16
CA ARG A 40 -1.60 4.85 14.07
C ARG A 40 -0.12 4.54 13.81
N GLY A 41 0.35 4.70 12.58
CA GLY A 41 1.77 4.61 12.22
C GLY A 41 2.38 3.20 12.23
N ASP A 42 1.57 2.14 12.26
CA ASP A 42 2.03 0.74 12.32
C ASP A 42 1.88 -0.01 10.98
N VAL A 43 1.55 0.70 9.90
CA VAL A 43 1.38 0.17 8.54
C VAL A 43 1.93 1.16 7.53
N VAL A 44 2.37 0.66 6.37
CA VAL A 44 2.60 1.49 5.18
C VAL A 44 1.27 1.62 4.45
N ALA A 45 0.75 2.83 4.34
CA ALA A 45 -0.55 3.10 3.74
C ALA A 45 -0.39 3.98 2.50
N LEU A 46 -0.92 3.51 1.37
CA LEU A 46 -0.85 4.17 0.06
C LEU A 46 -2.28 4.33 -0.48
N ALA A 47 -2.58 5.50 -1.04
CA ALA A 47 -3.84 5.77 -1.71
C ALA A 47 -3.59 5.96 -3.21
N TYR A 48 -4.26 5.15 -4.02
CA TYR A 48 -4.21 5.18 -5.47
C TYR A 48 -5.58 5.62 -5.99
N HIS A 49 -5.64 6.81 -6.56
CA HIS A 49 -6.85 7.33 -7.16
C HIS A 49 -6.98 6.79 -8.59
N VAL A 50 -8.07 6.09 -8.85
CA VAL A 50 -8.37 5.52 -10.18
C VAL A 50 -9.12 6.53 -11.05
N ASP A 51 -8.93 6.44 -12.37
CA ASP A 51 -9.48 7.39 -13.35
C ASP A 51 -10.82 6.95 -13.97
N TYR A 52 -11.24 5.69 -13.81
CA TYR A 52 -12.44 5.18 -14.48
C TYR A 52 -13.77 5.69 -13.90
N TRP A 53 -13.76 6.58 -12.89
CA TRP A 53 -14.95 7.30 -12.41
C TRP A 53 -15.15 8.66 -13.08
N ASP A 54 -14.14 9.16 -13.81
CA ASP A 54 -14.12 10.52 -14.37
C ASP A 54 -15.20 10.74 -15.45
N TYR A 55 -15.77 9.68 -16.01
CA TYR A 55 -16.83 9.74 -17.01
C TYR A 55 -18.13 10.37 -16.49
N LEU A 56 -18.30 10.48 -15.17
CA LEU A 56 -19.48 11.10 -14.52
C LEU A 56 -19.45 12.64 -14.54
N GLY A 57 -18.44 13.26 -15.15
CA GLY A 57 -18.32 14.71 -15.30
C GLY A 57 -17.60 15.40 -14.13
N TRP A 58 -17.33 14.68 -13.04
CA TRP A 58 -16.39 15.09 -12.00
C TRP A 58 -15.08 14.32 -12.21
N ARG A 59 -14.03 15.02 -12.62
CA ARG A 59 -12.69 14.43 -12.80
C ARG A 59 -11.93 14.48 -11.49
N ASP A 60 -11.46 13.33 -11.02
CA ASP A 60 -10.60 13.27 -9.84
C ASP A 60 -9.21 13.85 -10.17
N SER A 61 -8.79 14.89 -9.46
CA SER A 61 -7.49 15.54 -9.70
C SER A 61 -6.29 14.64 -9.36
N PHE A 62 -6.49 13.61 -8.55
CA PHE A 62 -5.46 12.63 -8.18
C PHE A 62 -5.55 11.36 -9.03
N GLY A 63 -6.62 11.20 -9.83
CA GLY A 63 -6.86 10.05 -10.68
C GLY A 63 -5.86 9.96 -11.83
N THR A 64 -5.20 8.80 -11.98
CA THR A 64 -4.31 8.55 -13.13
C THR A 64 -4.56 7.19 -13.77
N PRO A 65 -4.35 7.06 -15.09
CA PRO A 65 -4.44 5.77 -15.79
C PRO A 65 -3.46 4.72 -15.24
N GLU A 66 -2.31 5.14 -14.72
CA GLU A 66 -1.30 4.25 -14.14
C GLU A 66 -1.80 3.60 -12.84
N ASN A 67 -2.55 4.33 -12.02
CA ASN A 67 -3.18 3.79 -10.81
C ASN A 67 -4.24 2.74 -11.17
N THR A 68 -5.06 3.04 -12.18
CA THR A 68 -6.03 2.10 -12.74
C THR A 68 -5.34 0.85 -13.30
N ALA A 69 -4.25 1.02 -14.06
CA ALA A 69 -3.46 -0.10 -14.59
C ALA A 69 -2.90 -0.98 -13.48
N ARG A 70 -2.37 -0.39 -12.40
CA ARG A 70 -1.91 -1.12 -11.21
C ARG A 70 -3.02 -1.98 -10.59
N GLN A 71 -4.25 -1.45 -10.51
CA GLN A 71 -5.40 -2.21 -10.02
C GLN A 71 -5.74 -3.40 -10.94
N TYR A 72 -5.65 -3.20 -12.25
CA TYR A 72 -5.86 -4.28 -13.23
C TYR A 72 -4.79 -5.37 -13.13
N GLU A 73 -3.54 -5.04 -12.83
CA GLU A 73 -2.51 -6.06 -12.57
C GLU A 73 -2.82 -6.89 -11.32
N TYR A 74 -3.37 -6.27 -10.27
CA TYR A 74 -3.89 -7.00 -9.12
C TYR A 74 -5.10 -7.87 -9.47
N MET A 75 -6.03 -7.37 -10.27
CA MET A 75 -7.18 -8.14 -10.75
C MET A 75 -6.72 -9.42 -11.47
N LYS A 76 -5.75 -9.32 -12.38
CA LYS A 76 -5.15 -10.48 -13.08
C LYS A 76 -4.51 -11.45 -12.09
N SER A 77 -3.71 -10.94 -11.16
CA SER A 77 -3.01 -11.74 -10.14
C SER A 77 -3.97 -12.49 -9.21
N PHE A 78 -5.11 -11.88 -8.86
CA PHE A 78 -6.16 -12.49 -8.05
C PHE A 78 -7.15 -13.34 -8.86
N LYS A 79 -7.01 -13.41 -10.20
CA LYS A 79 -7.94 -14.06 -11.12
C LYS A 79 -9.38 -13.55 -10.96
N ALA A 80 -9.53 -12.28 -10.60
CA ALA A 80 -10.80 -11.60 -10.49
C ALA A 80 -11.33 -11.22 -11.88
N GLN A 81 -12.65 -11.08 -12.00
CA GLN A 81 -13.31 -10.75 -13.27
C GLN A 81 -13.39 -9.24 -13.51
N SER A 82 -13.31 -8.43 -12.46
CA SER A 82 -13.43 -6.97 -12.55
C SER A 82 -12.70 -6.29 -11.38
N VAL A 83 -12.34 -5.02 -11.58
CA VAL A 83 -11.91 -4.10 -10.53
C VAL A 83 -13.12 -3.48 -9.83
N TYR A 84 -12.93 -2.92 -8.63
CA TYR A 84 -13.97 -2.22 -7.88
C TYR A 84 -13.36 -1.20 -6.91
N THR A 85 -14.16 -0.23 -6.46
CA THR A 85 -13.77 0.74 -5.43
C THR A 85 -14.86 0.86 -4.34
N PRO A 86 -14.49 1.04 -3.06
CA PRO A 86 -13.12 1.07 -2.54
C PRO A 86 -12.54 -0.35 -2.39
N GLN A 87 -11.38 -0.60 -2.98
CA GLN A 87 -10.64 -1.86 -2.83
C GLN A 87 -9.37 -1.62 -2.04
N ALA A 88 -9.15 -2.37 -0.97
CA ALA A 88 -7.86 -2.39 -0.29
C ALA A 88 -7.11 -3.68 -0.62
N VAL A 89 -5.86 -3.55 -1.07
CA VAL A 89 -4.92 -4.65 -1.28
C VAL A 89 -3.91 -4.68 -0.13
N ILE A 90 -3.75 -5.85 0.49
CA ILE A 90 -2.95 -6.06 1.69
C ILE A 90 -1.72 -6.91 1.33
N ASN A 91 -0.53 -6.33 1.54
CA ASN A 91 0.77 -6.91 1.19
C ASN A 91 0.85 -7.46 -0.25
N GLY A 92 0.08 -6.90 -1.20
CA GLY A 92 -0.04 -7.43 -2.57
C GLY A 92 -0.62 -8.85 -2.68
N ARG A 93 -1.16 -9.42 -1.59
CA ARG A 93 -1.49 -10.86 -1.48
C ARG A 93 -2.97 -11.14 -1.28
N ARG A 94 -3.73 -10.16 -0.79
CA ARG A 94 -5.15 -10.29 -0.51
C ARG A 94 -5.84 -8.97 -0.79
N HIS A 95 -7.04 -9.02 -1.36
CA HIS A 95 -7.90 -7.84 -1.46
C HIS A 95 -9.14 -7.99 -0.55
N VAL A 96 -9.61 -6.86 -0.03
CA VAL A 96 -10.80 -6.74 0.82
C VAL A 96 -11.59 -5.47 0.47
N ASN A 97 -12.76 -5.28 1.09
CA ASN A 97 -13.47 -4.01 1.04
C ASN A 97 -12.67 -2.94 1.81
N GLY A 98 -12.26 -1.86 1.13
CA GLY A 98 -11.46 -0.80 1.73
C GLY A 98 -12.18 -0.03 2.84
N ALA A 99 -13.52 -0.04 2.86
CA ALA A 99 -14.32 0.60 3.91
C ALA A 99 -14.40 -0.24 5.20
N SER A 100 -13.95 -1.49 5.19
CA SER A 100 -14.06 -2.40 6.33
C SER A 100 -12.75 -2.51 7.10
N ARG A 101 -12.61 -1.72 8.18
CA ARG A 101 -11.49 -1.83 9.12
C ARG A 101 -11.29 -3.27 9.61
N ARG A 102 -12.39 -3.98 9.89
CA ARG A 102 -12.36 -5.36 10.35
C ARG A 102 -11.70 -6.28 9.32
N ASP A 103 -12.03 -6.15 8.05
CA ASP A 103 -11.50 -7.03 7.01
C ASP A 103 -10.03 -6.72 6.71
N ILE A 104 -9.63 -5.44 6.78
CA ILE A 104 -8.23 -5.01 6.67
C ILE A 104 -7.39 -5.61 7.80
N GLU A 105 -7.81 -5.41 9.05
CA GLU A 105 -7.10 -5.93 10.23
C GLU A 105 -7.07 -7.46 10.26
N GLY A 106 -8.17 -8.08 9.83
CA GLY A 106 -8.29 -9.53 9.66
C GLY A 106 -7.26 -10.07 8.66
N ALA A 107 -7.18 -9.45 7.48
CA ALA A 107 -6.24 -9.83 6.43
C ALA A 107 -4.77 -9.65 6.86
N LEU A 108 -4.43 -8.53 7.52
CA LEU A 108 -3.09 -8.32 8.10
C LEU A 108 -2.73 -9.43 9.10
N SER A 109 -3.66 -9.74 9.99
CA SER A 109 -3.46 -10.76 11.03
C SER A 109 -3.34 -12.16 10.44
N GLU A 110 -4.14 -12.49 9.44
CA GLU A 110 -4.08 -13.78 8.73
C GLU A 110 -2.75 -13.95 8.00
N LEU A 111 -2.32 -12.94 7.23
CA LEU A 111 -1.05 -12.97 6.50
C LEU A 111 0.14 -13.10 7.46
N LYS A 112 0.11 -12.38 8.59
CA LYS A 112 1.13 -12.51 9.64
C LYS A 112 1.19 -13.94 10.20
N ARG A 113 0.05 -14.53 10.59
CA ARG A 113 0.00 -15.91 11.11
C ARG A 113 0.46 -16.94 10.09
N ALA A 114 0.16 -16.72 8.80
CA ALA A 114 0.58 -17.59 7.71
C ALA A 114 2.06 -17.40 7.29
N ARG A 115 2.84 -16.54 7.99
CA ARG A 115 4.22 -16.16 7.61
C ARG A 115 4.30 -15.60 6.17
N ARG A 116 3.24 -14.93 5.73
CA ARG A 116 3.12 -14.24 4.44
C ARG A 116 3.02 -12.72 4.62
N GLY A 117 3.50 -12.22 5.76
CA GLY A 117 3.66 -10.80 6.06
C GLY A 117 4.89 -10.20 5.39
N LEU A 118 5.38 -9.09 5.95
CA LEU A 118 6.64 -8.49 5.55
C LEU A 118 7.79 -9.27 6.19
N ASN A 119 8.41 -10.16 5.41
CA ASN A 119 9.48 -11.06 5.87
C ASN A 119 10.88 -10.59 5.47
N VAL A 120 10.95 -9.50 4.70
CA VAL A 120 12.19 -8.83 4.29
C VAL A 120 12.22 -7.51 5.02
N GLU A 121 13.25 -7.29 5.83
CA GLU A 121 13.49 -6.00 6.44
C GLU A 121 13.95 -5.03 5.35
N VAL A 122 13.30 -3.87 5.28
CA VAL A 122 13.63 -2.81 4.34
C VAL A 122 13.81 -1.53 5.13
N SER A 123 14.98 -0.91 5.00
CA SER A 123 15.29 0.40 5.56
C SER A 123 15.49 1.41 4.43
N ALA A 124 15.15 2.67 4.69
CA ALA A 124 15.39 3.77 3.77
C ALA A 124 15.93 4.97 4.55
N THR A 125 17.14 5.40 4.23
CA THR A 125 17.83 6.49 4.94
C THR A 125 18.38 7.51 3.94
N TYR A 126 18.17 8.80 4.21
CA TYR A 126 18.84 9.86 3.45
C TYR A 126 20.32 9.94 3.82
N SER A 127 21.19 9.88 2.81
CA SER A 127 22.62 10.10 2.92
C SER A 127 23.01 11.26 2.01
N GLY A 128 23.08 12.46 2.57
CA GLY A 128 23.26 13.70 1.81
C GLY A 128 22.10 13.94 0.84
N SER A 129 22.39 13.98 -0.46
CA SER A 129 21.39 14.13 -1.54
C SER A 129 20.87 12.80 -2.10
N SER A 130 21.26 11.66 -1.51
CA SER A 130 20.89 10.33 -1.99
C SER A 130 19.97 9.63 -0.98
N LEU A 131 19.02 8.84 -1.48
CA LEU A 131 18.24 7.91 -0.66
C LEU A 131 18.91 6.53 -0.74
N LEU A 132 19.39 6.02 0.39
CA LEU A 132 19.91 4.66 0.52
C LEU A 132 18.77 3.75 0.96
N ILE A 133 18.45 2.75 0.13
CA ILE A 133 17.47 1.71 0.45
C ILE A 133 18.24 0.42 0.67
N GLU A 134 18.14 -0.16 1.87
CA GLU A 134 18.74 -1.45 2.20
C GLU A 134 17.62 -2.47 2.40
N ALA A 135 17.83 -3.67 1.86
CA ALA A 135 16.91 -4.79 2.04
C ALA A 135 17.71 -6.00 2.48
N ASP A 136 17.28 -6.63 3.57
CA ASP A 136 17.93 -7.84 4.06
C ASP A 136 17.63 -9.04 3.18
N ALA A 137 18.48 -10.06 3.27
CA ALA A 137 18.26 -11.31 2.55
C ALA A 137 16.94 -11.96 2.99
N ALA A 138 16.03 -12.18 2.04
CA ALA A 138 14.85 -13.00 2.29
C ALA A 138 15.30 -14.42 2.69
N SER A 139 14.72 -14.96 3.77
CA SER A 139 14.92 -16.36 4.10
C SER A 139 14.22 -17.23 3.04
N GLY A 140 14.99 -17.91 2.18
CA GLY A 140 14.43 -18.74 1.11
C GLY A 140 15.24 -18.91 -0.18
N GLY A 141 16.34 -18.17 -0.34
CA GLY A 141 17.18 -18.22 -1.55
C GLY A 141 16.96 -17.01 -2.48
N PRO A 142 17.59 -16.99 -3.66
CA PRO A 142 17.47 -15.87 -4.57
C PRO A 142 16.04 -15.79 -5.11
N HIS A 143 15.38 -14.66 -4.85
CA HIS A 143 14.10 -14.30 -5.44
C HIS A 143 14.31 -13.04 -6.29
N GLU A 144 13.67 -12.97 -7.45
CA GLU A 144 13.52 -11.69 -8.15
C GLU A 144 12.75 -10.73 -7.24
N ALA A 145 13.30 -9.54 -7.04
CA ALA A 145 12.70 -8.48 -6.24
C ALA A 145 12.28 -7.33 -7.16
N GLU A 146 11.01 -6.94 -7.07
CA GLU A 146 10.53 -5.69 -7.64
C GLU A 146 10.59 -4.62 -6.56
N VAL A 147 11.34 -3.54 -6.81
CA VAL A 147 11.47 -2.41 -5.89
C VAL A 147 10.57 -1.29 -6.39
N VAL A 148 9.56 -0.96 -5.60
CA VAL A 148 8.68 0.20 -5.83
C VAL A 148 9.05 1.29 -4.85
N VAL A 149 9.52 2.43 -5.37
CA VAL A 149 9.85 3.60 -4.55
C VAL A 149 8.74 4.63 -4.72
N VAL A 150 8.11 5.01 -3.61
CA VAL A 150 7.13 6.10 -3.55
C VAL A 150 7.74 7.22 -2.72
N TYR A 151 7.86 8.41 -3.31
CA TYR A 151 8.33 9.61 -2.60
C TYR A 151 7.32 10.74 -2.78
N PHE A 152 7.22 11.59 -1.76
CA PHE A 152 6.40 12.79 -1.77
C PHE A 152 7.26 13.94 -1.28
N ASP A 153 7.42 14.95 -2.13
CA ASP A 153 8.09 16.19 -1.78
C ASP A 153 7.00 17.23 -1.46
N PRO A 154 6.72 17.52 -0.17
CA PRO A 154 5.73 18.52 0.18
C PRO A 154 6.19 19.91 -0.33
N PRO A 155 5.26 20.75 -0.80
CA PRO A 155 5.58 22.11 -1.24
C PRO A 155 6.09 23.02 -0.12
#